data_AF-A0A2S6GEN1-F1
#
_entry.id   AF-A0A2S6GEN1-F1
#
_cell.length_a   1.000
_cell.length_b   1.000
_cell.length_c   1.000
_cell.angle_alpha   90.00
_cell.angle_beta   90.00
_cell.angle_gamma   90.00
#
_symmetry.space_group_name_H-M   'P 1'
#
loop_
_entity.id
_entity.type
_entity.pdbx_description
1 polymer ?
#
loop_
_entity_poly.entity_id
_entity_poly.type
_entity_poly.pdbx_seq_one_letter_code
_entity_poly.pdbx_strand_id
1 'polypeptide(L)'
;MARYYQPWPTPVQAAHYTEPGTLPAIGQWVTSLRQQGRVAPQVSFTIDGGEPPVGVLTNGAVHHALVQTEFLVYDREGLHVLDAHTFWRHYYDPFPPDREWTQ
;
A
#
# COMPACT_ATOMS: atom_id res chain seq x y z
N MET A 1 -1.58 -1.36 7.67
CA MET A 1 -0.52 -0.42 8.13
C MET A 1 0.68 -0.55 7.19
N ALA A 2 1.29 0.55 6.77
CA ALA A 2 2.44 0.50 5.85
C ALA A 2 3.75 0.14 6.58
N ARG A 3 4.59 -0.66 5.94
CA ARG A 3 5.91 -1.09 6.41
C ARG A 3 7.00 -0.58 5.48
N TYR A 4 8.22 -0.47 5.99
CA TYR A 4 9.40 -0.13 5.19
C TYR A 4 10.10 -1.41 4.72
N TYR A 5 10.41 -1.49 3.43
CA TYR A 5 11.08 -2.64 2.82
C TYR A 5 12.46 -2.22 2.30
N GLN A 6 13.49 -3.05 2.52
CA GLN A 6 14.91 -2.83 2.16
C GLN A 6 15.53 -4.13 1.59
N PRO A 7 16.49 -4.07 0.65
CA PRO A 7 16.48 -3.46 -0.71
C PRO A 7 16.03 -4.48 -1.80
N TRP A 8 15.74 -4.13 -3.08
CA TRP A 8 16.60 -3.52 -4.13
C TRP A 8 15.76 -2.84 -5.26
N PRO A 9 16.09 -1.65 -5.82
CA PRO A 9 17.29 -0.81 -5.65
C PRO A 9 17.18 0.39 -4.67
N THR A 10 16.01 0.66 -4.09
CA THR A 10 15.78 1.77 -3.13
C THR A 10 14.74 1.36 -2.09
N PRO A 11 14.83 1.80 -0.83
CA PRO A 11 13.81 1.49 0.17
C PRO A 11 12.45 2.08 -0.21
N VAL A 12 11.39 1.29 -0.02
CA VAL A 12 10.00 1.71 -0.29
C VAL A 12 9.14 1.57 0.96
N GLN A 13 8.06 2.34 1.02
CA GLN A 13 6.99 2.10 1.98
C GLN A 13 5.89 1.32 1.28
N ALA A 14 5.38 0.23 1.86
CA ALA A 14 4.26 -0.49 1.26
C ALA A 14 3.26 -0.99 2.31
N ALA A 15 1.98 -0.98 1.94
CA ALA A 15 0.90 -1.55 2.72
C ALA A 15 0.31 -2.76 1.98
N HIS A 16 0.35 -3.92 2.64
CA HIS A 16 -0.21 -5.17 2.13
C HIS A 16 -1.69 -5.25 2.47
N TYR A 17 -2.55 -5.51 1.46
CA TYR A 17 -3.96 -5.81 1.68
C TYR A 17 -4.14 -7.31 1.95
N THR A 18 -4.11 -7.71 3.23
CA THR A 18 -4.28 -9.12 3.63
C THR A 18 -5.72 -9.50 3.94
N GLU A 19 -6.49 -8.57 4.51
CA GLU A 19 -7.86 -8.78 4.99
C GLU A 19 -8.67 -7.48 4.98
N PRO A 20 -10.01 -7.53 4.83
CA PRO A 20 -10.88 -6.34 4.67
C PRO A 20 -10.66 -5.25 5.72
N GLY A 21 -10.37 -5.62 6.97
CA GLY A 21 -10.11 -4.68 8.07
C GLY A 21 -8.88 -3.79 7.87
N THR A 22 -7.99 -4.13 6.93
CA THR A 22 -6.79 -3.32 6.64
C THR A 22 -7.06 -2.13 5.73
N LEU A 23 -8.10 -2.19 4.88
CA LEU A 23 -8.41 -1.14 3.88
C LEU A 23 -8.59 0.26 4.50
N PRO A 24 -9.31 0.44 5.64
CA PRO A 24 -9.40 1.74 6.30
C PRO A 24 -8.02 2.28 6.72
N ALA A 25 -7.14 1.42 7.25
CA ALA A 25 -5.80 1.82 7.66
C ALA A 25 -4.91 2.20 6.46
N ILE A 26 -5.09 1.54 5.31
CA ILE A 26 -4.43 1.91 4.05
C ILE A 26 -4.90 3.28 3.59
N GLY A 27 -6.21 3.55 3.63
CA GLY A 27 -6.77 4.87 3.28
C GLY A 27 -6.28 6.00 4.19
N GLN A 28 -6.15 5.75 5.49
CA GLN A 28 -5.56 6.72 6.43
C GLN A 28 -4.08 7.00 6.12
N TRP A 29 -3.32 5.96 5.77
CA TRP A 29 -1.92 6.13 5.36
C TRP A 29 -1.80 6.99 4.10
N VAL A 30 -2.60 6.74 3.06
CA VAL A 30 -2.64 7.58 1.84
C VAL A 30 -3.01 9.03 2.17
N THR A 31 -4.00 9.23 3.04
CA THR A 31 -4.39 10.58 3.50
C THR A 31 -3.24 11.30 4.19
N SER A 32 -2.48 10.59 5.04
CA SER A 32 -1.31 11.15 5.72
C SER A 32 -0.20 11.54 4.73
N LEU A 33 0.10 10.68 3.75
CA LEU A 33 1.07 10.99 2.69
C LEU A 33 0.68 12.25 1.92
N ARG A 34 -0.61 12.42 1.62
CA ARG A 34 -1.13 13.61 0.93
C ARG A 34 -0.99 14.86 1.79
N GLN A 35 -1.35 14.79 3.06
CA GLN A 35 -1.22 15.91 4.01
C GLN A 35 0.24 16.34 4.21
N GLN A 36 1.19 15.41 4.11
CA GLN A 36 2.62 15.68 4.17
C GLN A 36 3.19 16.24 2.85
N GLY A 37 2.38 16.37 1.79
CA GLY A 37 2.84 16.78 0.46
C GLY A 37 3.72 15.72 -0.24
N ARG A 38 3.70 14.47 0.23
CA ARG A 38 4.49 13.36 -0.32
C ARG A 38 3.87 12.71 -1.56
N VAL A 39 2.55 12.84 -1.70
CA VAL A 39 1.81 12.49 -2.92
C VAL A 39 0.99 13.69 -3.39
N ALA A 40 0.70 13.72 -4.69
CA ALA A 40 -0.04 14.82 -5.29
C ALA A 40 -1.47 14.92 -4.72
N PRO A 41 -2.06 16.13 -4.62
CA PRO A 41 -3.36 16.33 -3.98
C PRO A 41 -4.52 15.59 -4.67
N GLN A 42 -4.39 15.30 -5.97
CA GLN A 42 -5.34 14.50 -6.73
C GLN A 42 -5.28 13.00 -6.43
N VAL A 43 -4.27 12.54 -5.68
CA VAL A 43 -4.18 11.14 -5.25
C VAL A 43 -5.18 10.89 -4.14
N SER A 44 -6.05 9.90 -4.33
CA SER A 44 -7.06 9.49 -3.36
C SER A 44 -7.15 7.97 -3.28
N PHE A 45 -7.63 7.49 -2.14
CA PHE A 45 -7.89 6.07 -1.92
C PHE A 45 -9.30 5.91 -1.38
N THR A 46 -10.11 5.10 -2.08
CA THR A 46 -11.49 4.78 -1.69
C THR A 46 -11.65 3.28 -1.51
N ILE A 47 -12.71 2.88 -0.81
CA ILE A 47 -13.06 1.47 -0.60
C ILE A 47 -14.31 1.20 -1.42
N ASP A 48 -14.25 0.21 -2.30
CA ASP A 48 -15.41 -0.30 -3.02
C ASP A 48 -15.98 -1.50 -2.25
N GLY A 49 -17.29 -1.44 -1.97
CA GLY A 49 -17.99 -2.31 -1.01
C GLY A 49 -18.39 -3.68 -1.56
N GLY A 50 -17.70 -4.22 -2.57
CA GLY A 50 -17.89 -5.58 -3.05
C GLY A 50 -17.55 -6.66 -2.00
N GLU A 51 -17.72 -7.94 -2.36
CA GLU A 51 -17.35 -9.08 -1.52
C GLU A 51 -16.41 -10.03 -2.29
N PRO A 52 -15.09 -10.02 -2.02
CA PRO A 52 -14.40 -9.21 -1.01
C PRO A 52 -14.30 -7.72 -1.42
N PRO A 53 -14.25 -6.78 -0.45
CA PRO A 53 -14.09 -5.38 -0.76
C PRO A 53 -12.72 -5.12 -1.38
N VAL A 54 -12.60 -4.06 -2.18
CA VAL A 54 -11.34 -3.68 -2.81
C VAL A 54 -10.99 -2.23 -2.50
N GLY A 55 -9.69 -1.94 -2.40
CA GLY A 55 -9.21 -0.57 -2.40
C GLY A 55 -9.19 -0.04 -3.82
N VAL A 56 -9.41 1.26 -4.00
CA VAL A 56 -9.25 1.93 -5.30
C VAL A 56 -8.34 3.13 -5.11
N LEU A 57 -7.13 3.02 -5.63
CA LEU A 57 -6.20 4.14 -5.75
C LEU A 57 -6.55 4.93 -7.02
N THR A 58 -6.81 6.22 -6.87
CA THR A 58 -7.03 7.13 -7.99
C THR A 58 -5.88 8.13 -8.05
N ASN A 59 -5.23 8.26 -9.21
CA ASN A 59 -4.19 9.25 -9.48
C ASN A 59 -4.53 10.01 -10.77
N GLY A 60 -5.33 11.07 -10.64
CA GLY A 60 -5.87 11.78 -11.80
C GLY A 60 -6.89 10.94 -12.56
N ALA A 61 -6.59 10.57 -13.80
CA ALA A 61 -7.48 9.78 -14.66
C ALA A 61 -7.31 8.26 -14.50
N VAL A 62 -6.27 7.82 -13.77
CA VAL A 62 -5.96 6.40 -13.64
C VAL A 62 -6.52 5.88 -12.32
N HIS A 63 -7.22 4.74 -12.41
CA HIS A 63 -7.78 4.01 -11.27
C HIS A 63 -7.11 2.64 -11.20
N HIS A 64 -6.54 2.32 -10.05
CA HIS A 64 -5.96 1.01 -9.76
C HIS A 64 -6.72 0.36 -8.62
N ALA A 65 -7.27 -0.81 -8.89
CA ALA A 65 -7.79 -1.66 -7.83
C ALA A 65 -6.62 -2.21 -7.01
N LEU A 66 -6.78 -2.23 -5.70
CA LEU A 66 -5.96 -2.95 -4.74
C LEU A 66 -6.81 -4.13 -4.26
N VAL A 67 -6.55 -5.31 -4.81
CA VAL A 67 -7.23 -6.54 -4.42
C VAL A 67 -6.49 -7.26 -3.30
N GLN A 68 -7.18 -8.20 -2.66
CA GLN A 68 -6.59 -8.97 -1.58
C GLN A 68 -5.31 -9.68 -2.08
N THR A 69 -4.26 -9.68 -1.26
CA THR A 69 -2.86 -10.10 -1.52
C THR A 69 -1.96 -9.06 -2.20
N GLU A 70 -2.48 -7.94 -2.67
CA GLU A 70 -1.67 -6.91 -3.33
C GLU A 70 -1.09 -5.88 -2.36
N PHE A 71 -0.09 -5.16 -2.84
CA PHE A 71 0.65 -4.15 -2.11
C PHE A 71 0.39 -2.77 -2.71
N LEU A 72 -0.03 -1.82 -1.87
CA LEU A 72 0.04 -0.41 -2.19
C LEU A 72 1.42 0.10 -1.83
N VAL A 73 2.21 0.51 -2.82
CA VAL A 73 3.61 0.90 -2.68
C VAL A 73 3.75 2.40 -2.89
N TYR A 74 4.53 3.05 -2.02
CA TYR A 74 4.98 4.42 -2.14
C TYR A 74 6.50 4.44 -2.31
N ASP A 75 6.95 4.95 -3.45
CA ASP A 75 8.36 5.14 -3.79
C ASP A 75 8.62 6.55 -4.37
N ARG A 76 9.75 6.71 -5.07
CA ARG A 76 10.13 7.98 -5.71
C ARG A 76 9.19 8.41 -6.85
N GLU A 77 8.51 7.47 -7.48
CA GLU A 77 7.57 7.71 -8.58
C GLU A 77 6.15 7.97 -8.06
N GLY A 78 5.89 7.63 -6.79
CA GLY A 78 4.67 7.95 -6.07
C GLY A 78 3.95 6.70 -5.59
N LEU A 79 2.63 6.79 -5.45
CA LEU A 79 1.78 5.66 -5.06
C LEU A 79 1.38 4.82 -6.27
N HIS A 80 1.57 3.51 -6.18
CA HIS A 80 1.14 2.54 -7.19
C HIS A 80 0.82 1.18 -6.54
N VAL A 81 0.11 0.31 -7.27
CA VAL A 81 -0.25 -1.04 -6.79
C VAL A 81 0.66 -2.08 -7.46
N LEU A 82 1.15 -3.05 -6.69
CA LEU A 82 1.88 -4.22 -7.18
C LEU A 82 1.22 -5.50 -6.66
N ASP A 83 1.16 -6.52 -7.51
CA ASP A 83 0.82 -7.87 -7.06
C ASP A 83 1.92 -8.45 -6.16
N ALA A 84 1.57 -9.45 -5.34
CA ALA A 84 2.50 -10.06 -4.41
C ALA A 84 3.76 -10.62 -5.09
N HIS A 85 3.62 -11.26 -6.26
CA HIS A 85 4.75 -11.87 -6.94
C HIS A 85 5.74 -10.81 -7.41
N THR A 86 5.24 -9.75 -8.04
CA THR A 86 6.06 -8.60 -8.46
C THR A 86 6.67 -7.91 -7.25
N PHE A 87 5.90 -7.67 -6.19
CA PHE A 87 6.40 -7.03 -4.97
C PHE A 87 7.58 -7.81 -4.36
N TRP A 88 7.40 -9.11 -4.09
CA TRP A 88 8.45 -9.94 -3.47
C TRP A 88 9.65 -10.21 -4.36
N ARG A 89 9.52 -10.07 -5.69
CA ARG A 89 10.65 -10.14 -6.61
C ARG A 89 11.58 -8.94 -6.49
N HIS A 90 11.03 -7.78 -6.16
CA HIS A 90 11.76 -6.51 -6.12
C HIS A 90 12.12 -6.08 -4.69
N TYR A 91 11.32 -6.46 -3.70
CA TYR A 91 11.43 -5.97 -2.33
C TYR A 91 11.49 -7.13 -1.34
N TYR A 92 12.41 -7.03 -0.38
CA TYR A 92 12.49 -7.89 0.78
C TYR A 92 12.07 -7.11 2.03
N ASP A 93 11.41 -7.79 2.97
CA ASP A 93 11.08 -7.25 4.29
C ASP A 93 12.29 -7.47 5.21
N PRO A 94 13.08 -6.45 5.56
CA PRO A 94 14.30 -6.61 6.37
C PRO A 94 14.00 -7.01 7.81
N PHE A 95 12.73 -6.91 8.23
CA PHE A 95 12.21 -7.32 9.53
C PHE A 95 11.03 -8.28 9.32
N PRO A 96 11.24 -9.53 8.85
CA PRO A 96 10.20 -10.53 8.96
C PRO A 96 9.76 -10.55 10.43
N PRO A 97 8.46 -10.71 10.76
CA PRO A 97 8.00 -10.56 12.14
C PRO A 97 8.72 -11.56 13.03
N ASP A 98 9.76 -11.10 13.73
CA ASP A 98 10.34 -11.80 14.85
C ASP A 98 9.31 -11.65 15.96
N ARG A 99 8.42 -12.65 16.02
CA ARG A 99 7.34 -12.84 16.99
C ARG A 99 6.08 -11.99 16.81
N GLU A 100 4.99 -12.73 16.88
CA GLU A 100 3.67 -12.35 17.33
C GLU A 100 3.72 -11.16 18.32
N TRP A 101 3.13 -10.03 17.93
CA TRP A 101 2.86 -8.95 18.88
C TRP A 101 1.63 -9.34 19.70
N THR A 102 1.84 -10.11 20.78
CA THR A 102 1.05 -9.95 21.99
C THR A 102 1.40 -8.60 22.61
N GLN A 103 0.50 -7.63 22.51
CA GLN A 103 -0.08 -6.83 23.60
C GLN A 103 -0.93 -5.67 23.05
#